data_AF-A0A248TH19-F1
#
_entry.id   AF-A0A248TH19-F1
#
_cell.length_a   1.000
_cell.length_b   1.000
_cell.length_c   1.000
_cell.angle_alpha   90.00
_cell.angle_beta   90.00
_cell.angle_gamma   90.00
#
_symmetry.space_group_name_H-M   'P 1'
#
loop_
_entity.id
_entity.type
_entity.pdbx_description
1 polymer ?
#
loop_
_entity_poly.entity_id
_entity_poly.type
_entity_poly.pdbx_seq_one_letter_code
_entity_poly.pdbx_strand_id
1 'polypeptide(L)'
;MQDYSPVHYAVINKIFRCKKTILGDFGQMLNPFSLNSDQSFSNIFDRMEFVELKKSYRSSYEIIAFAKQFMPDYSIEAIDRHGEKPEIISYTNQHSLIDQLQRLIIQFQNNSFNRLGIICKSEAQVNQIYDELKQFFTLNKLSDTSETFEQGITVTTIQLAKGLEFDEVLIPFANADVYKSKFDKGLLYIAATRAMHKLTILHKKSELTPLIKNE
;
A
#
# COMPACT_ATOMS: atom_id res chain seq x y z
N MET A 1 10.66 10.44 -5.15
CA MET A 1 10.27 11.61 -5.97
C MET A 1 8.98 12.23 -5.44
N GLN A 2 7.85 11.53 -5.46
CA GLN A 2 6.55 12.15 -5.15
C GLN A 2 6.36 12.67 -3.71
N ASP A 3 7.26 12.32 -2.78
CA ASP A 3 7.25 12.84 -1.41
C ASP A 3 8.18 14.07 -1.22
N TYR A 4 8.95 14.47 -2.23
CA TYR A 4 9.70 15.72 -2.20
C TYR A 4 8.78 16.90 -2.41
N SER A 5 8.99 17.98 -1.66
CA SER A 5 8.29 19.24 -1.83
C SER A 5 8.94 20.08 -2.95
N PRO A 6 8.25 21.10 -3.47
CA PRO A 6 8.84 22.08 -4.39
C PRO A 6 10.17 22.67 -3.93
N VAL A 7 10.32 22.92 -2.62
CA VAL A 7 11.56 23.45 -2.03
C VAL A 7 12.71 22.44 -2.17
N HIS A 8 12.46 21.16 -1.96
CA HIS A 8 13.48 20.12 -2.15
C HIS A 8 13.97 20.10 -3.61
N TYR A 9 13.07 20.22 -4.58
CA TYR A 9 13.47 20.30 -6.00
C TYR A 9 14.28 21.55 -6.33
N ALA A 10 13.92 22.71 -5.76
CA ALA A 10 14.69 23.94 -5.94
C ALA A 10 16.13 23.79 -5.42
N VAL A 11 16.31 23.14 -4.26
CA VAL A 11 17.65 22.83 -3.71
C VAL A 11 18.42 21.88 -4.63
N ILE A 12 17.80 20.78 -5.09
CA ILE A 12 18.42 19.83 -6.02
C ILE A 12 18.84 20.53 -7.32
N ASN A 13 18.03 21.46 -7.84
CA ASN A 13 18.37 22.26 -9.03
C ASN A 13 19.55 23.20 -8.80
N LYS A 14 19.70 23.76 -7.59
CA LYS A 14 20.82 24.62 -7.24
C LYS A 14 22.14 23.85 -7.12
N ILE A 15 22.09 22.64 -6.56
CA ILE A 15 23.27 21.79 -6.35
C ILE A 15 23.72 21.13 -7.66
N PHE A 16 22.78 20.59 -8.44
CA PHE A 16 23.08 19.82 -9.65
C PHE A 16 22.60 20.55 -10.91
N ARG A 17 23.53 21.21 -11.63
CA ARG A 17 23.26 21.89 -12.91
C ARG A 17 23.33 20.94 -14.11
N CYS A 18 22.61 19.84 -14.04
CA CYS A 18 22.50 18.84 -15.10
C CYS A 18 21.03 18.54 -15.44
N LYS A 19 20.81 17.84 -16.55
CA LYS A 19 19.51 17.25 -16.89
C LYS A 19 19.11 16.24 -15.81
N LYS A 20 17.83 16.24 -15.42
CA LYS A 20 17.30 15.36 -14.38
C LYS A 20 16.17 14.53 -14.97
N THR A 21 16.26 13.22 -14.77
CA THR A 21 15.14 12.31 -15.01
C THR A 21 14.51 12.04 -13.66
N ILE A 22 13.26 12.43 -13.51
CA ILE A 22 12.53 12.26 -12.26
C ILE A 22 11.41 11.25 -12.48
N LEU A 23 11.44 10.17 -11.70
CA LEU A 23 10.51 9.04 -11.82
C LEU A 23 9.68 8.94 -10.54
N GLY A 24 8.37 8.79 -10.67
CA GLY A 24 7.48 8.73 -9.54
C GLY A 24 6.08 8.26 -9.90
N ASP A 25 5.30 8.01 -8.86
CA ASP A 25 3.89 7.66 -8.93
C ASP A 25 3.13 8.54 -7.92
N PHE A 26 2.39 9.54 -8.43
CA PHE A 26 1.58 10.44 -7.61
C PHE A 26 0.46 9.70 -6.84
N GLY A 27 -0.01 8.55 -7.33
CA GLY A 27 -0.96 7.71 -6.60
C GLY A 27 -0.36 7.12 -5.32
N GLN A 28 0.97 7.05 -5.22
CA GLN A 28 1.71 6.54 -4.07
C GLN A 28 2.29 7.64 -3.18
N MET A 29 1.64 8.80 -3.07
CA MET A 29 2.08 9.89 -2.19
C MET A 29 1.74 9.61 -0.72
N LEU A 30 2.75 9.72 0.16
CA LEU A 30 2.56 9.56 1.60
C LEU A 30 2.49 10.90 2.34
N ASN A 31 2.94 11.98 1.71
CA ASN A 31 2.90 13.32 2.31
C ASN A 31 1.68 14.10 1.79
N PRO A 32 0.68 14.44 2.63
CA PRO A 32 -0.47 15.23 2.19
C PRO A 32 -0.12 16.67 1.82
N PHE A 33 1.07 17.15 2.23
CA PHE A 33 1.56 18.49 1.94
C PHE A 33 2.47 18.57 0.70
N SER A 34 2.80 17.44 0.06
CA SER A 34 3.48 17.50 -1.23
C SER A 34 2.48 17.90 -2.31
N LEU A 35 2.36 19.20 -2.58
CA LEU A 35 1.62 19.71 -3.73
C LEU A 35 2.45 19.47 -4.99
N ASN A 36 2.42 18.23 -5.46
CA ASN A 36 3.11 17.79 -6.65
C ASN A 36 2.08 17.64 -7.77
N SER A 37 1.65 18.77 -8.34
CA SER A 37 0.88 18.80 -9.58
C SER A 37 1.79 19.14 -10.75
N ASP A 38 1.39 18.79 -11.98
CA ASP A 38 2.12 19.19 -13.20
C ASP A 38 2.40 20.70 -13.23
N GLN A 39 1.44 21.50 -12.75
CA GLN A 39 1.56 22.95 -12.60
C GLN A 39 2.63 23.39 -11.59
N SER A 40 2.83 22.60 -10.53
CA SER A 40 3.86 22.88 -9.52
C SER A 40 5.26 22.63 -10.08
N PHE A 41 5.41 21.59 -10.93
CA PHE A 41 6.68 21.30 -11.58
C PHE A 41 7.02 22.28 -12.70
N SER A 42 6.04 22.79 -13.45
CA SER A 42 6.29 23.81 -14.48
C SER A 42 6.88 25.10 -13.91
N ASN A 43 6.61 25.41 -12.63
CA ASN A 43 7.20 26.57 -11.96
C ASN A 43 8.65 26.36 -11.49
N ILE A 44 9.12 25.11 -11.45
CA ILE A 44 10.45 24.75 -10.94
C ILE A 44 11.41 24.41 -12.09
N PHE A 45 10.89 23.95 -13.22
CA PHE A 45 11.67 23.48 -14.36
C PHE A 45 11.25 24.22 -15.63
N ASP A 46 12.16 25.01 -16.21
CA ASP A 46 11.91 25.80 -17.42
C ASP A 46 11.65 24.97 -18.68
N ARG A 47 12.19 23.74 -18.74
CA ARG A 47 12.02 22.80 -19.85
C ARG A 47 11.80 21.40 -19.30
N MET A 48 10.60 20.87 -19.47
CA MET A 48 10.22 19.54 -19.02
C MET A 48 9.51 18.80 -20.14
N GLU A 49 9.80 17.52 -20.27
CA GLU A 49 8.99 16.56 -21.02
C GLU A 49 8.34 15.62 -20.00
N PHE A 50 7.03 15.44 -20.10
CA PHE A 50 6.26 14.54 -19.24
C PHE A 50 5.84 13.31 -20.03
N VAL A 51 6.18 12.13 -19.53
CA VAL A 51 5.79 10.85 -20.11
C VAL A 51 5.09 10.03 -19.02
N GLU A 52 3.87 9.61 -19.30
CA GLU A 52 3.07 8.78 -18.39
C GLU A 52 3.10 7.31 -18.84
N LEU A 53 3.51 6.42 -17.95
CA LEU A 53 3.42 4.96 -18.16
C LEU A 53 2.19 4.44 -17.44
N LYS A 54 1.17 4.05 -18.21
CA LYS A 54 -0.13 3.66 -17.67
C LYS A 54 -0.22 2.20 -17.28
N LYS A 55 0.58 1.33 -17.91
CA LYS A 55 0.42 -0.12 -17.77
C LYS A 55 1.10 -0.68 -16.53
N SER A 56 0.33 -1.39 -15.70
CA SER A 56 0.85 -2.13 -14.53
C SER A 56 0.99 -3.62 -14.85
N TYR A 57 2.19 -4.15 -14.62
CA TYR A 57 2.54 -5.57 -14.81
C TYR A 57 2.70 -6.35 -13.48
N ARG A 58 2.68 -5.63 -12.35
CA ARG A 58 3.08 -6.14 -11.03
C ARG A 58 2.00 -7.02 -10.40
N SER A 59 0.82 -6.44 -10.22
CA SER A 59 -0.33 -7.06 -9.57
C SER A 59 -1.30 -7.63 -10.60
N SER A 60 -2.16 -8.55 -10.17
CA SER A 60 -3.24 -9.08 -11.02
C SER A 60 -4.22 -7.98 -11.46
N TYR A 61 -4.96 -8.27 -12.53
CA TYR A 61 -6.01 -7.39 -13.04
C TYR A 61 -7.02 -7.03 -11.95
N GLU A 62 -7.47 -8.02 -11.17
CA GLU A 62 -8.47 -7.87 -10.12
C GLU A 62 -7.99 -6.97 -8.99
N ILE A 63 -6.71 -7.10 -8.57
CA ILE A 63 -6.11 -6.26 -7.54
C ILE A 63 -6.01 -4.81 -8.03
N ILE A 64 -5.55 -4.59 -9.27
CA ILE A 64 -5.46 -3.23 -9.83
C ILE A 64 -6.84 -2.63 -10.02
N ALA A 65 -7.82 -3.37 -10.54
CA ALA A 65 -9.20 -2.92 -10.67
C ALA A 65 -9.80 -2.53 -9.32
N PHE A 66 -9.55 -3.33 -8.28
CA PHE A 66 -9.93 -3.01 -6.91
C PHE A 66 -9.18 -1.80 -6.33
N ALA A 67 -7.90 -1.60 -6.66
CA ALA A 67 -7.16 -0.43 -6.18
C ALA A 67 -7.64 0.87 -6.84
N LYS A 68 -8.09 0.83 -8.10
CA LYS A 68 -8.56 2.00 -8.86
C LYS A 68 -9.72 2.74 -8.21
N GLN A 69 -10.62 2.07 -7.46
CA GLN A 69 -11.71 2.79 -6.77
C GLN A 69 -11.19 3.81 -5.73
N PHE A 70 -9.97 3.61 -5.21
CA PHE A 70 -9.36 4.56 -4.29
C PHE A 70 -8.78 5.78 -5.02
N MET A 71 -8.31 5.61 -6.25
CA MET A 71 -7.67 6.64 -7.06
C MET A 71 -8.27 6.66 -8.48
N PRO A 72 -9.52 7.11 -8.64
CA PRO A 72 -10.25 7.03 -9.91
C PRO A 72 -9.68 7.95 -11.00
N ASP A 73 -9.04 9.06 -10.60
CA ASP A 73 -8.42 10.01 -11.52
C ASP A 73 -7.07 9.51 -12.05
N TYR A 74 -6.60 8.36 -11.56
CA TYR A 74 -5.29 7.82 -11.87
C TYR A 74 -5.37 6.78 -12.99
N SER A 75 -4.72 7.09 -14.12
CA SER A 75 -4.90 6.38 -15.38
C SER A 75 -4.07 5.10 -15.49
N ILE A 76 -3.97 4.33 -14.41
CA ILE A 76 -3.31 3.02 -14.48
C ILE A 76 -4.21 2.06 -15.24
N GLU A 77 -3.64 1.31 -16.16
CA GLU A 77 -4.27 0.23 -16.92
C GLU A 77 -3.72 -1.09 -16.40
N ALA A 78 -4.64 -1.96 -15.97
CA ALA A 78 -4.30 -3.33 -15.67
C ALA A 78 -4.06 -4.07 -16.98
N ILE A 79 -3.03 -4.90 -17.01
CA ILE A 79 -2.83 -5.86 -18.10
C ILE A 79 -3.60 -7.14 -17.77
N ASP A 80 -4.04 -7.87 -18.80
CA ASP A 80 -4.77 -9.16 -18.72
C ASP A 80 -3.91 -10.28 -18.11
N ARG A 81 -3.57 -10.13 -16.84
CA ARG A 81 -3.03 -11.15 -15.95
C ARG A 81 -4.05 -11.35 -14.84
N HIS A 82 -4.97 -12.29 -15.07
CA HIS A 82 -6.04 -12.61 -14.13
C HIS A 82 -5.53 -13.46 -12.96
N GLY A 83 -6.10 -13.23 -11.79
CA GLY A 83 -5.86 -13.98 -10.57
C GLY A 83 -7.10 -14.00 -9.67
N GLU A 84 -6.89 -14.19 -8.37
CA GLU A 84 -7.99 -14.15 -7.42
C GLU A 84 -8.50 -12.71 -7.22
N LYS A 85 -9.82 -12.58 -7.05
CA LYS A 85 -10.42 -11.30 -6.64
C LYS A 85 -10.03 -10.99 -5.19
N PRO A 86 -9.79 -9.71 -4.86
CA PRO A 86 -9.57 -9.33 -3.46
C PRO A 86 -10.73 -9.77 -2.57
N GLU A 87 -10.40 -10.36 -1.43
CA GLU A 87 -11.39 -10.83 -0.46
C GLU A 87 -11.63 -9.78 0.62
N ILE A 88 -12.89 -9.54 0.98
CA ILE A 88 -13.26 -8.64 2.08
C ILE A 88 -13.89 -9.49 3.18
N ILE A 89 -13.23 -9.56 4.34
CA ILE A 89 -13.63 -10.39 5.47
C ILE A 89 -14.01 -9.51 6.65
N SER A 90 -15.20 -9.76 7.22
CA SER A 90 -15.62 -9.08 8.44
C SER A 90 -15.23 -9.87 9.70
N TYR A 91 -14.84 -9.18 10.77
CA TYR A 91 -14.64 -9.75 12.12
C TYR A 91 -15.51 -9.04 13.16
N THR A 92 -15.87 -9.72 14.25
CA THR A 92 -16.80 -9.15 15.26
C THR A 92 -16.09 -8.47 16.43
N ASN A 93 -14.89 -8.91 16.77
CA ASN A 93 -14.07 -8.39 17.87
C ASN A 93 -12.59 -8.71 17.63
N GLN A 94 -11.71 -8.28 18.54
CA GLN A 94 -10.27 -8.48 18.43
C GLN A 94 -9.88 -9.96 18.36
N HIS A 95 -10.47 -10.83 19.18
CA HIS A 95 -10.19 -12.28 19.13
C HIS A 95 -10.53 -12.86 17.75
N SER A 96 -11.72 -12.54 17.24
CA SER A 96 -12.14 -12.96 15.90
C SER A 96 -11.25 -12.39 14.78
N LEU A 97 -10.66 -11.21 14.95
CA LEU A 97 -9.67 -10.69 13.99
C LEU A 97 -8.40 -11.56 14.01
N ILE A 98 -7.87 -11.87 15.19
CA ILE A 98 -6.68 -12.70 15.33
C ILE A 98 -6.94 -14.11 14.77
N ASP A 99 -8.09 -14.72 15.05
CA ASP A 99 -8.48 -16.02 14.48
C ASP A 99 -8.48 -16.02 12.94
N GLN A 100 -9.03 -14.95 12.34
CA GLN A 100 -9.03 -14.80 10.88
C GLN A 100 -7.61 -14.62 10.32
N LEU A 101 -6.77 -13.82 10.98
CA LEU A 101 -5.38 -13.65 10.56
C LEU A 101 -4.60 -14.96 10.68
N GLN A 102 -4.76 -15.72 11.77
CA GLN A 102 -4.13 -17.04 11.91
C GLN A 102 -4.55 -17.99 10.78
N ARG A 103 -5.85 -18.05 10.46
CA ARG A 103 -6.37 -18.87 9.36
C ARG A 103 -5.72 -18.48 8.02
N LEU A 104 -5.65 -17.19 7.71
CA LEU A 104 -5.06 -16.68 6.48
C LEU A 104 -3.55 -16.95 6.41
N ILE A 105 -2.84 -16.82 7.53
CA ILE A 105 -1.41 -17.14 7.63
C ILE A 105 -1.17 -18.63 7.37
N ILE A 106 -1.97 -19.52 7.97
CA ILE A 106 -1.86 -20.96 7.74
C ILE A 106 -2.14 -21.30 6.26
N GLN A 107 -3.12 -20.64 5.63
CA GLN A 107 -3.35 -20.79 4.19
C GLN A 107 -2.14 -20.35 3.37
N PHE A 108 -1.55 -19.19 3.69
CA PHE A 108 -0.35 -18.69 3.06
C PHE A 108 0.83 -19.68 3.19
N GLN A 109 1.06 -20.25 4.38
CA GLN A 109 2.14 -21.22 4.63
C GLN A 109 1.97 -22.53 3.85
N ASN A 110 0.75 -22.87 3.44
CA ASN A 110 0.46 -24.05 2.63
C ASN A 110 0.52 -23.78 1.11
N ASN A 111 0.72 -22.53 0.70
CA ASN A 111 0.85 -22.13 -0.70
C ASN A 111 2.33 -22.03 -1.12
N SER A 112 2.59 -21.79 -2.41
CA SER A 112 3.94 -21.58 -2.95
C SER A 112 4.45 -20.14 -2.81
N PHE A 113 3.73 -19.29 -2.07
CA PHE A 113 4.09 -17.90 -1.85
C PHE A 113 5.19 -17.78 -0.79
N ASN A 114 6.07 -16.80 -0.97
CA ASN A 114 7.24 -16.62 -0.12
C ASN A 114 7.12 -15.42 0.80
N ARG A 115 6.26 -14.43 0.47
CA ARG A 115 6.15 -13.18 1.23
C ARG A 115 4.71 -12.80 1.52
N LEU A 116 4.38 -12.73 2.81
CA LEU A 116 3.10 -12.23 3.31
C LEU A 116 3.31 -10.88 3.99
N GLY A 117 2.58 -9.86 3.57
CA GLY A 117 2.59 -8.54 4.18
C GLY A 117 1.31 -8.28 4.97
N ILE A 118 1.40 -8.09 6.28
CA ILE A 118 0.31 -7.58 7.11
C ILE A 118 0.51 -6.08 7.29
N ILE A 119 -0.23 -5.29 6.51
CA ILE A 119 0.00 -3.85 6.35
C ILE A 119 -1.04 -3.06 7.15
N CYS A 120 -0.60 -2.41 8.22
CA CYS A 120 -1.43 -1.61 9.10
C CYS A 120 -1.26 -0.10 8.84
N LYS A 121 -2.24 0.71 9.24
CA LYS A 121 -2.16 2.18 9.07
C LYS A 121 -1.20 2.83 10.06
N SER A 122 -1.13 2.33 11.30
CA SER A 122 -0.33 2.92 12.38
C SER A 122 0.58 1.90 13.06
N GLU A 123 1.65 2.38 13.69
CA GLU A 123 2.56 1.53 14.46
C GLU A 123 1.88 0.86 15.66
N ALA A 124 0.90 1.54 16.29
CA ALA A 124 0.11 0.95 17.36
C ALA A 124 -0.64 -0.31 16.89
N GLN A 125 -1.21 -0.28 15.68
CA GLN A 125 -1.86 -1.44 15.07
C GLN A 125 -0.84 -2.54 14.73
N VAL A 126 0.35 -2.18 14.23
CA VAL A 126 1.44 -3.15 14.00
C VAL A 126 1.81 -3.87 15.29
N ASN A 127 2.02 -3.12 16.38
CA ASN A 127 2.37 -3.69 17.69
C ASN A 127 1.28 -4.62 18.19
N GLN A 128 0.02 -4.19 18.12
CA GLN A 128 -1.12 -5.01 18.51
C GLN A 128 -1.16 -6.35 17.77
N ILE A 129 -1.04 -6.33 16.44
CA ILE A 129 -1.07 -7.55 15.63
C ILE A 129 0.16 -8.42 15.86
N TYR A 130 1.35 -7.80 15.95
CA TYR A 130 2.60 -8.52 16.17
C TYR A 130 2.61 -9.24 17.52
N ASP A 131 2.21 -8.56 18.59
CA ASP A 131 2.23 -9.13 19.95
C ASP A 131 1.26 -10.32 20.10
N GLU A 132 0.12 -10.26 19.43
CA GLU A 132 -0.88 -11.35 19.42
C GLU A 132 -0.44 -12.54 18.57
N LEU A 133 0.25 -12.31 17.44
CA LEU A 133 0.58 -13.36 16.48
C LEU A 133 1.97 -13.99 16.69
N LYS A 134 2.92 -13.29 17.32
CA LYS A 134 4.32 -13.78 17.52
C LYS A 134 4.41 -15.04 18.37
N GLN A 135 3.38 -15.35 19.15
CA GLN A 135 3.30 -16.58 19.94
C GLN A 135 2.94 -17.81 19.09
N PHE A 136 2.42 -17.61 17.87
CA PHE A 136 1.98 -18.69 16.97
C PHE A 136 2.89 -18.85 15.74
N PHE A 137 3.50 -17.77 15.27
CA PHE A 137 4.30 -17.76 14.04
C PHE A 137 5.61 -16.99 14.21
N THR A 138 6.60 -17.33 13.38
CA THR A 138 7.80 -16.49 13.20
C THR A 138 7.41 -15.28 12.36
N LEU A 139 7.46 -14.09 12.97
CA LEU A 139 7.06 -12.83 12.34
C LEU A 139 8.24 -11.85 12.31
N ASN A 140 8.35 -11.16 11.19
CA ASN A 140 9.25 -10.03 11.03
C ASN A 140 8.46 -8.75 11.25
N LYS A 141 8.83 -7.96 12.26
CA LYS A 141 8.33 -6.60 12.40
C LYS A 141 9.26 -5.68 11.64
N LEU A 142 8.80 -5.07 10.56
CA LEU A 142 9.62 -4.10 9.84
C LEU A 142 9.58 -2.77 10.59
N SER A 143 10.77 -2.22 10.84
CA SER A 143 11.00 -0.94 11.50
C SER A 143 11.99 -0.11 10.68
N ASP A 144 12.12 1.19 10.98
CA ASP A 144 13.06 2.08 10.29
C ASP A 144 14.54 1.61 10.37
N THR A 145 14.86 0.73 11.32
CA THR A 145 16.20 0.16 11.53
C THR A 145 16.39 -1.24 10.94
N SER A 146 15.38 -1.81 10.28
CA SER A 146 15.46 -3.15 9.71
C SER A 146 16.34 -3.14 8.45
N GLU A 147 17.47 -3.85 8.48
CA GLU A 147 18.44 -3.88 7.37
C GLU A 147 18.04 -4.84 6.23
N THR A 148 17.25 -5.88 6.53
CA THR A 148 16.89 -6.93 5.57
C THR A 148 15.38 -7.10 5.44
N PHE A 149 14.90 -7.13 4.18
CA PHE A 149 13.53 -7.54 3.85
C PHE A 149 13.53 -9.03 3.47
N GLU A 150 13.17 -9.86 4.44
CA GLU A 150 13.30 -11.32 4.35
C GLU A 150 12.03 -12.00 3.83
N GLN A 151 12.16 -13.27 3.44
CA GLN A 151 11.01 -14.13 3.17
C GLN A 151 10.22 -14.41 4.46
N GLY A 152 8.95 -14.79 4.31
CA GLY A 152 8.05 -15.09 5.41
C GLY A 152 7.01 -14.01 5.66
N ILE A 153 6.60 -13.87 6.92
CA ILE A 153 5.48 -13.03 7.33
C ILE A 153 6.02 -11.73 7.92
N THR A 154 5.67 -10.62 7.28
CA THR A 154 6.08 -9.29 7.72
C THR A 154 4.87 -8.49 8.21
N VAL A 155 4.95 -7.92 9.40
CA VAL A 155 3.97 -6.96 9.93
C VAL A 155 4.58 -5.57 9.89
N THR A 156 3.92 -4.63 9.22
CA THR A 156 4.48 -3.29 9.01
C THR A 156 3.41 -2.22 8.78
N THR A 157 3.85 -0.96 8.74
CA THR A 157 3.00 0.18 8.39
C THR A 157 2.95 0.41 6.88
N ILE A 158 1.93 1.13 6.40
CA ILE A 158 1.81 1.50 4.97
C ILE A 158 3.03 2.30 4.49
N GLN A 159 3.58 3.15 5.35
CA GLN A 159 4.73 4.00 5.05
C GLN A 159 5.98 3.15 4.78
N LEU A 160 6.21 2.16 5.64
CA LEU A 160 7.35 1.25 5.54
C LEU A 160 7.18 0.19 4.46
N ALA A 161 5.94 -0.22 4.17
CA ALA A 161 5.63 -1.14 3.08
C ALA A 161 5.87 -0.53 1.68
N LYS A 162 5.96 0.80 1.57
CA LYS A 162 6.15 1.47 0.28
C LYS A 162 7.48 1.04 -0.35
N GLY A 163 7.41 0.58 -1.60
CA GLY A 163 8.56 0.04 -2.32
C GLY A 163 8.79 -1.47 -2.09
N LEU A 164 8.13 -2.09 -1.12
CA LEU A 164 8.20 -3.53 -0.89
C LEU A 164 7.19 -4.30 -1.76
N GLU A 165 7.48 -5.59 -1.96
CA GLU A 165 6.69 -6.53 -2.76
C GLU A 165 6.32 -7.73 -1.92
N PHE A 166 5.02 -8.03 -1.88
CA PHE A 166 4.49 -9.22 -1.21
C PHE A 166 3.66 -10.03 -2.20
N ASP A 167 3.78 -11.35 -2.10
CA ASP A 167 2.96 -12.26 -2.90
C ASP A 167 1.50 -12.14 -2.44
N GLU A 168 1.29 -12.09 -1.13
CA GLU A 168 0.00 -11.91 -0.48
C GLU A 168 0.03 -10.74 0.51
N VAL A 169 -1.04 -9.95 0.55
CA VAL A 169 -1.20 -8.83 1.50
C VAL A 169 -2.50 -8.96 2.27
N LEU A 170 -2.39 -8.77 3.59
CA LEU A 170 -3.51 -8.61 4.51
C LEU A 170 -3.56 -7.15 4.97
N ILE A 171 -4.70 -6.49 4.77
CA ILE A 171 -4.96 -5.13 5.28
C ILE A 171 -5.98 -5.23 6.42
N PRO A 172 -5.55 -5.33 7.68
CA PRO A 172 -6.47 -5.30 8.82
C PRO A 172 -7.00 -3.88 9.08
N PHE A 173 -8.06 -3.82 9.88
CA PHE A 173 -8.66 -2.58 10.36
C PHE A 173 -9.11 -1.61 9.25
N ALA A 174 -9.63 -2.13 8.13
CA ALA A 174 -10.25 -1.34 7.06
C ALA A 174 -11.62 -0.78 7.48
N ASN A 175 -11.64 -0.11 8.62
CA ASN A 175 -12.84 0.36 9.30
C ASN A 175 -13.12 1.82 8.97
N ALA A 176 -14.38 2.26 9.11
CA ALA A 176 -14.83 3.62 8.82
C ALA A 176 -14.23 4.70 9.74
N ASP A 177 -13.85 4.34 10.98
CA ASP A 177 -13.17 5.22 11.92
C ASP A 177 -11.68 5.39 11.59
N VAL A 178 -11.07 4.35 11.03
CA VAL A 178 -9.65 4.30 10.62
C VAL A 178 -9.42 4.97 9.26
N TYR A 179 -10.23 4.67 8.26
CA TYR A 179 -10.10 5.19 6.89
C TYR A 179 -11.35 5.97 6.49
N LYS A 180 -11.25 7.30 6.36
CA LYS A 180 -12.39 8.19 6.09
C LYS A 180 -12.09 9.37 5.16
N SER A 181 -10.84 9.79 5.09
CA SER A 181 -10.42 10.98 4.36
C SER A 181 -10.04 10.68 2.91
N LYS A 182 -9.88 11.72 2.09
CA LYS A 182 -9.28 11.57 0.75
C LYS A 182 -7.85 11.04 0.82
N PHE A 183 -7.08 11.44 1.82
CA PHE A 183 -5.72 10.95 2.04
C PHE A 183 -5.71 9.44 2.36
N ASP A 184 -6.70 8.97 3.12
CA ASP A 184 -6.86 7.55 3.45
C ASP A 184 -7.11 6.67 2.22
N LYS A 185 -7.71 7.21 1.15
CA LYS A 185 -7.80 6.50 -0.13
C LYS A 185 -6.42 6.22 -0.70
N GLY A 186 -5.51 7.19 -0.66
CA GLY A 186 -4.12 7.00 -1.10
C GLY A 186 -3.38 5.95 -0.28
N LEU A 187 -3.61 5.92 1.04
CA LEU A 187 -3.04 4.89 1.89
C LEU A 187 -3.53 3.48 1.52
N LEU A 188 -4.84 3.31 1.30
CA LEU A 188 -5.43 2.03 0.85
C LEU A 188 -4.92 1.63 -0.54
N TYR A 189 -4.78 2.59 -1.45
CA TYR A 189 -4.19 2.37 -2.76
C TYR A 189 -2.75 1.84 -2.66
N ILE A 190 -1.91 2.48 -1.84
CA ILE A 190 -0.52 2.07 -1.62
C ILE A 190 -0.49 0.65 -1.05
N ALA A 191 -1.27 0.38 -0.01
CA ALA A 191 -1.33 -0.92 0.66
C ALA A 191 -1.80 -2.02 -0.30
N ALA A 192 -2.89 -1.80 -1.05
CA ALA A 192 -3.44 -2.77 -2.00
C ALA A 192 -2.45 -3.09 -3.13
N THR A 193 -1.76 -2.08 -3.67
CA THR A 193 -0.78 -2.27 -4.76
C THR A 193 0.55 -2.90 -4.31
N ARG A 194 0.73 -3.19 -3.01
CA ARG A 194 1.85 -4.02 -2.56
C ARG A 194 1.65 -5.52 -2.84
N ALA A 195 0.40 -5.94 -3.05
CA ALA A 195 0.01 -7.31 -3.33
C ALA A 195 0.27 -7.70 -4.79
N MET A 196 0.97 -8.82 -5.02
CA MET A 196 1.21 -9.33 -6.36
C MET A 196 0.13 -10.33 -6.81
N HIS A 197 -0.24 -11.27 -5.93
CA HIS A 197 -1.10 -12.39 -6.27
C HIS A 197 -2.42 -12.42 -5.49
N LYS A 198 -2.39 -12.08 -4.20
CA LYS A 198 -3.57 -12.17 -3.35
C LYS A 198 -3.68 -10.98 -2.40
N LEU A 199 -4.89 -10.45 -2.25
CA LEU A 199 -5.20 -9.32 -1.39
C LEU A 199 -6.42 -9.66 -0.55
N THR A 200 -6.29 -9.54 0.77
CA THR A 200 -7.41 -9.71 1.70
C THR A 200 -7.51 -8.49 2.60
N ILE A 201 -8.72 -7.96 2.73
CA ILE A 201 -9.03 -6.80 3.54
C ILE A 201 -9.93 -7.22 4.69
N LEU A 202 -9.54 -6.88 5.92
CA LEU A 202 -10.30 -7.21 7.11
C LEU A 202 -10.89 -5.96 7.74
N HIS A 203 -12.18 -5.99 8.03
CA HIS A 203 -12.89 -4.90 8.68
C HIS A 203 -13.77 -5.40 9.83
N LYS A 204 -14.07 -4.53 10.78
CA LYS A 204 -15.02 -4.83 11.84
C LYS A 204 -16.43 -4.86 11.26
N LYS A 205 -17.23 -5.84 11.68
CA LYS A 205 -18.60 -6.07 11.18
C LYS A 205 -19.44 -4.79 11.30
N SER A 206 -20.13 -4.44 10.22
CA SER A 206 -20.93 -3.21 10.08
C SER A 206 -20.14 -1.90 10.15
N GLU A 207 -18.80 -1.95 10.14
CA GLU A 207 -17.93 -0.78 10.22
C GLU A 207 -16.97 -0.70 9.02
N LEU A 208 -17.28 -1.33 7.88
CA LEU A 208 -16.47 -1.22 6.66
C LEU A 208 -16.28 0.25 6.27
N THR A 209 -15.05 0.63 5.90
CA THR A 209 -14.78 1.99 5.43
C THR A 209 -15.68 2.37 4.25
N PRO A 210 -16.25 3.58 4.22
CA PRO A 210 -17.04 4.06 3.07
C PRO A 210 -16.21 4.24 1.79
N LEU A 211 -14.89 4.10 1.89
CA LEU A 211 -13.96 4.21 0.76
C LEU A 211 -13.93 2.94 -0.10
N ILE A 212 -14.38 1.80 0.43
CA ILE A 212 -14.53 0.54 -0.31
C ILE A 212 -15.99 0.42 -0.72
N LYS A 213 -16.25 0.25 -2.02
CA LYS A 213 -17.61 -0.01 -2.52
C LYS A 213 -17.91 -1.50 -2.37
N ASN A 214 -19.02 -1.82 -1.71
CA ASN A 214 -19.59 -3.17 -1.79
C ASN A 214 -20.27 -3.31 -3.16
N GLU A 215 -19.76 -4.21 -3.99
CA GLU A 215 -20.49 -4.70 -5.17
C GLU A 215 -21.56 -5.73 -4.76
#